data_AF-A0A1H1G4U0-F1
#
_entry.id   AF-A0A1H1G4U0-F1
#
_cell.length_a   1.000
_cell.length_b   1.000
_cell.length_c   1.000
_cell.angle_alpha   90.00
_cell.angle_beta   90.00
_cell.angle_gamma   90.00
#
_symmetry.space_group_name_H-M   'P 1'
#
loop_
_entity.id
_entity.type
_entity.pdbx_description
1 polymer ?
#
loop_
_entity_poly.entity_id
_entity_poly.type
_entity_poly.pdbx_seq_one_letter_code
_entity_poly.pdbx_strand_id
1 'polypeptide(L)' 'MGILQSASRTVLGIDVLFLLLLGFSFLYLDPGTRSYVMAQLTLIPVALTFLASVVLIYTQWDPFE' A
#
# COMPACT_ATOMS: atom_id res chain seq x y z
N MET A 1 10.07 5.75 19.67
CA MET A 1 9.50 5.12 18.47
C MET A 1 10.26 5.73 17.33
N GLY A 2 11.03 4.93 16.61
CA GLY A 2 11.89 5.40 15.53
C GLY A 2 11.17 6.29 14.53
N ILE A 3 11.85 7.28 13.97
CA ILE A 3 11.29 8.16 12.94
C ILE A 3 10.72 7.32 11.78
N LEU A 4 11.44 6.25 11.41
CA LEU A 4 11.01 5.32 10.39
C LEU A 4 9.71 4.59 10.76
N GLN A 5 9.58 4.11 12.00
CA GLN A 5 8.38 3.41 12.47
C GLN A 5 7.14 4.32 12.47
N SER A 6 7.30 5.59 12.87
CA SER A 6 6.22 6.57 12.83
C SER A 6 5.77 6.86 11.39
N ALA A 7 6.73 7.02 10.47
CA ALA A 7 6.44 7.19 9.05
C ALA A 7 5.74 5.96 8.47
N SER A 8 6.25 4.75 8.74
CA SER A 8 5.66 3.49 8.26
C SER A 8 4.21 3.30 8.76
N ARG A 9 3.88 3.72 9.98
CA ARG A 9 2.48 3.65 10.47
C ARG A 9 1.54 4.57 9.69
N THR A 10 2.02 5.76 9.31
CA THR A 10 1.26 6.70 8.50
C THR A 10 1.08 6.16 7.09
N VAL A 11 2.16 5.66 6.47
CA VAL A 11 2.14 5.04 5.14
C VAL A 11 1.21 3.83 5.13
N LEU A 12 1.27 2.96 6.15
CA LEU A 12 0.37 1.82 6.30
C LEU A 12 -1.11 2.25 6.29
N GLY A 13 -1.46 3.33 7.01
CA GLY A 13 -2.82 3.85 7.02
C GLY A 13 -3.29 4.35 5.64
N ILE A 14 -2.40 5.01 4.90
CA ILE A 14 -2.65 5.48 3.53
C ILE A 14 -2.81 4.29 2.57
N ASP A 15 -1.93 3.29 2.66
CA ASP A 15 -1.99 2.09 1.84
C ASP A 15 -3.30 1.32 2.07
N VAL A 16 -3.76 1.20 3.32
CA VAL A 16 -5.07 0.57 3.62
C VAL A 16 -6.20 1.31 2.93
N LEU A 17 -6.22 2.66 2.99
CA LEU A 17 -7.22 3.45 2.30
C LEU A 17 -7.16 3.23 0.79
N PHE A 18 -5.97 3.25 0.19
CA PHE A 18 -5.80 3.01 -1.24
C PHE A 18 -6.20 1.59 -1.66
N LEU A 19 -5.88 0.57 -0.87
CA LEU A 19 -6.31 -0.80 -1.15
C LEU A 19 -7.84 -0.93 -1.10
N LEU A 20 -8.50 -0.27 -0.15
CA LEU A 20 -9.96 -0.26 -0.06
C LEU A 20 -10.58 0.45 -1.27
N LEU A 21 -10.07 1.62 -1.64
CA LEU A 21 -10.56 2.39 -2.80
C LEU A 21 -10.30 1.64 -4.12
N LEU A 22 -9.12 1.04 -4.26
CA LEU A 22 -8.74 0.27 -5.45
C LEU A 22 -9.58 -1.01 -5.54
N GLY A 23 -9.73 -1.75 -4.44
CA GLY A 23 -10.63 -2.91 -4.36
C GLY A 23 -12.08 -2.54 -4.69
N PHE A 24 -12.56 -1.41 -4.18
CA PHE A 24 -13.88 -0.89 -4.54
C PHE A 24 -13.98 -0.55 -6.03
N SER A 25 -12.94 0.04 -6.63
CA SER A 25 -12.92 0.36 -8.06
C SER A 25 -13.08 -0.89 -8.95
N PHE A 26 -12.53 -2.02 -8.55
CA PHE A 26 -12.66 -3.28 -9.30
C PHE A 26 -14.12 -3.77 -9.43
N LEU A 27 -15.04 -3.30 -8.58
CA LEU A 27 -16.47 -3.59 -8.73
C LEU A 27 -17.12 -2.89 -9.93
N TYR A 28 -16.46 -1.87 -10.48
CA TYR A 28 -16.98 -1.05 -11.59
C TYR A 28 -16.10 -1.12 -12.85
N LEU A 29 -15.01 -1.91 -12.81
CA LEU A 29 -14.08 -2.02 -13.92
C LEU A 29 -14.37 -3.29 -14.73
N ASP A 30 -14.62 -3.11 -16.02
CA ASP A 30 -14.77 -4.22 -16.94
C ASP A 30 -13.40 -4.82 -17.31
N PRO A 31 -13.23 -6.16 -17.23
CA PRO A 31 -12.02 -6.84 -17.69
C PRO A 31 -11.70 -6.51 -19.16
N GLY A 32 -10.42 -6.34 -19.47
CA GLY A 32 -9.94 -6.02 -20.83
C GLY A 32 -9.99 -4.54 -21.19
N THR A 33 -10.49 -3.67 -20.31
CA THR A 33 -10.41 -2.22 -20.49
C THR A 33 -9.05 -1.66 -20.08
N ARG A 34 -8.67 -0.50 -20.64
CA ARG A 34 -7.46 0.23 -20.21
C ARG A 34 -7.49 0.53 -18.70
N SER A 35 -8.65 0.91 -18.18
CA SER A 35 -8.81 1.24 -16.76
C SER A 35 -8.56 0.02 -15.86
N TYR A 36 -8.99 -1.18 -16.28
CA TYR A 36 -8.71 -2.42 -15.55
C TYR A 36 -7.21 -2.72 -15.46
N VAL A 37 -6.47 -2.57 -16.57
CA VAL A 37 -5.01 -2.75 -16.59
C VAL A 37 -4.33 -1.72 -15.68
N MET A 38 -4.76 -0.46 -15.73
CA MET A 38 -4.19 0.59 -14.88
C MET A 38 -4.44 0.33 -13.39
N ALA A 39 -5.62 -0.18 -13.01
CA ALA A 39 -5.91 -0.57 -11.64
C ALA A 39 -4.99 -1.71 -11.16
N GLN A 40 -4.74 -2.71 -12.01
CA GLN A 40 -3.79 -3.79 -11.72
C GLN A 40 -2.36 -3.28 -11.56
N LEU A 41 -1.91 -2.38 -12.44
CA LEU A 41 -0.58 -1.78 -12.34
C LEU A 41 -0.43 -0.90 -11.10
N THR A 42 -1.50 -0.24 -10.67
CA THR A 42 -1.55 0.58 -9.44
C THR A 42 -1.51 -0.28 -8.18
N LEU A 43 -2.05 -1.51 -8.23
CA LEU A 43 -1.98 -2.45 -7.12
C LEU A 43 -0.54 -2.80 -6.75
N ILE A 44 0.37 -2.87 -7.73
CA ILE A 44 1.77 -3.27 -7.52
C ILE A 44 2.49 -2.35 -6.51
N PRO A 45 2.63 -1.03 -6.75
CA PRO A 45 3.31 -0.16 -5.80
C PRO A 45 2.60 -0.10 -4.44
N VAL A 46 1.26 -0.08 -4.41
CA VAL A 46 0.49 -0.02 -3.15
C VAL A 46 0.69 -1.29 -2.32
N ALA A 47 0.73 -2.48 -2.95
CA ALA A 47 1.00 -3.73 -2.25
C ALA A 47 2.44 -3.78 -1.74
N LEU A 48 3.41 -3.28 -2.52
CA LEU A 48 4.81 -3.22 -2.10
C LEU A 48 5.01 -2.27 -0.92
N THR A 49 4.41 -1.07 -0.95
CA THR A 49 4.51 -0.11 0.17
C THR A 49 3.80 -0.63 1.42
N PHE A 50 2.67 -1.31 1.25
CA PHE A 50 1.96 -1.93 2.37
C PHE A 50 2.82 -2.99 3.03
N LEU A 51 3.35 -3.94 2.24
CA LEU A 51 4.20 -5.02 2.75
C LEU A 51 5.48 -4.47 3.39
N ALA A 52 6.13 -3.49 2.76
CA ALA A 52 7.30 -2.85 3.33
C ALA A 52 6.98 -2.21 4.69
N SER A 53 5.89 -1.45 4.77
CA SER A 53 5.45 -0.81 6.02
C SER A 53 5.13 -1.84 7.11
N VAL A 54 4.46 -2.94 6.77
CA VAL A 54 4.19 -4.05 7.71
C VAL A 54 5.50 -4.67 8.20
N VAL A 55 6.42 -5.00 7.29
CA VAL A 55 7.72 -5.59 7.65
C VAL A 55 8.49 -4.68 8.57
N LEU A 56 8.60 -3.39 8.24
CA LEU A 56 9.32 -2.39 9.05
C LEU A 56 8.75 -2.25 10.47
N ILE A 57 7.42 -2.21 10.58
CA ILE A 57 6.75 -2.14 11.88
C ILE A 57 6.94 -3.45 12.65
N TYR A 58 6.84 -4.60 11.99
CA TYR A 58 6.94 -5.91 12.64
C TYR A 58 8.37 -6.21 13.14
N THR A 59 9.38 -5.93 12.31
CA THR A 59 10.78 -6.16 12.68
C THR A 59 11.34 -5.10 13.63
N GLN A 60 10.57 -4.04 13.91
CA GLN A 60 11.00 -2.88 14.68
C GLN A 60 12.29 -2.27 14.13
N TRP A 61 12.53 -2.38 12.82
CA TRP A 61 13.79 -1.92 12.22
C TRP A 61 13.93 -0.41 12.36
N ASP A 62 15.04 0.02 12.94
CA ASP A 62 15.44 1.42 13.01
C ASP A 62 16.91 1.54 12.55
N PRO A 63 17.16 2.02 11.33
CA PRO A 63 18.52 2.21 10.83
C PRO A 63 19.17 3.51 11.30
N PHE A 64 18.43 4.37 12.02
CA PHE A 64 18.89 5.70 12.42
C PHE A 64 19.04 5.87 13.94
N GLU A 65 18.74 4.83 14.73
CA GLU A 65 19.10 4.68 16.16
C GLU A 65 20.24 3.68 16.35
#